data_AF-A0A2A3XH90-F1
#
_entry.id   AF-A0A2A3XH90-F1
#
_cell.length_a   1.000
_cell.length_b   1.000
_cell.length_c   1.000
_cell.angle_alpha   90.00
_cell.angle_beta   90.00
_cell.angle_gamma   90.00
#
_symmetry.space_group_name_H-M   'P 1'
#
loop_
_entity.id
_entity.type
_entity.pdbx_description
1 polymer ?
#
loop_
_entity_poly.entity_id
_entity_poly.type
_entity_poly.pdbx_seq_one_letter_code
_entity_poly.pdbx_strand_id
1 'polypeptide(L)'
;MFPIRTAAFALIVLLAGCNQSTPNQQVSAPAEGAQAGAESSSPANVNELYSPLLKPKGKVTLSSCRMGGCAWNKWLSVKSISTSETEQTLEVTLLSGDSRLKDGEDSPASPDGVAINWNVEPEVVNVTCSHTAPSVSGEALILNSETAVPGAMESAAELYFAACHSNFDGYSSGIETFSYDVK
;
A
#
# COMPACT_ATOMS: atom_id res chain seq x y z
N MET A 1 -9.49 16.72 -48.28
CA MET A 1 -9.92 15.80 -49.34
C MET A 1 -9.38 14.41 -49.01
N PHE A 2 -10.27 13.42 -49.03
CA PHE A 2 -10.22 11.98 -48.65
C PHE A 2 -9.04 11.13 -49.20
N PRO A 3 -8.90 9.82 -48.86
CA PRO A 3 -9.64 8.96 -47.88
C PRO A 3 -8.74 8.15 -46.91
N ILE A 4 -9.16 7.85 -45.67
CA ILE A 4 -9.82 6.60 -45.18
C ILE A 4 -9.25 5.28 -45.73
N ARG A 5 -8.67 4.45 -44.84
CA ARG A 5 -8.72 2.98 -44.95
C ARG A 5 -8.95 2.33 -43.57
N THR A 6 -10.19 1.90 -43.42
CA THR A 6 -10.70 0.94 -42.43
C THR A 6 -10.11 -0.44 -42.69
N ALA A 7 -9.69 -1.15 -41.65
CA ALA A 7 -9.50 -2.60 -41.71
C ALA A 7 -10.11 -3.22 -40.46
N ALA A 8 -11.32 -3.73 -40.63
CA ALA A 8 -11.96 -4.67 -39.71
C ALA A 8 -11.40 -6.06 -39.97
N PHE A 9 -11.02 -6.78 -38.91
CA PHE A 9 -10.89 -8.22 -38.96
C PHE A 9 -11.71 -8.81 -37.82
N ALA A 10 -12.86 -9.35 -38.19
CA ALA A 10 -13.61 -10.29 -37.39
C ALA A 10 -13.05 -11.69 -37.68
N LEU A 11 -12.77 -12.47 -36.64
CA LEU A 11 -12.72 -13.92 -36.74
C LEU A 11 -13.51 -14.51 -35.58
N ILE A 12 -14.69 -15.00 -35.94
CA ILE A 12 -15.51 -15.95 -35.18
C ILE A 12 -14.98 -17.34 -35.52
N VAL A 13 -14.90 -18.27 -34.56
CA VAL A 13 -15.35 -19.67 -34.69
C VAL A 13 -15.40 -20.30 -33.29
N LEU A 14 -16.56 -20.88 -33.00
CA LEU A 14 -16.92 -21.69 -31.84
C LEU A 14 -16.10 -22.99 -31.77
N LEU A 15 -16.10 -23.65 -30.62
CA LEU A 15 -16.64 -25.01 -30.50
C LEU A 15 -16.78 -25.42 -29.02
N ALA A 16 -17.98 -25.91 -28.73
CA ALA A 16 -18.42 -26.47 -27.47
C ALA A 16 -17.78 -27.85 -27.20
N GLY A 17 -17.61 -28.17 -25.92
CA GLY A 17 -17.25 -29.51 -25.46
C GLY A 17 -17.79 -29.76 -24.06
N CYS A 18 -19.08 -30.12 -23.97
CA CYS A 18 -19.64 -30.81 -22.82
C CYS A 18 -19.26 -32.29 -22.91
N ASN A 19 -18.77 -32.94 -21.85
CA ASN A 19 -19.23 -34.31 -21.57
C ASN A 19 -18.88 -34.85 -20.17
N GLN A 20 -19.95 -35.32 -19.53
CA GLN A 20 -20.08 -36.49 -18.64
C GLN A 20 -19.54 -36.46 -17.20
N SER A 21 -20.49 -36.15 -16.32
CA SER A 21 -20.70 -36.77 -15.01
C SER A 21 -20.79 -38.30 -15.08
N THR A 22 -20.32 -39.00 -14.04
CA THR A 22 -21.03 -40.17 -13.45
C THR A 22 -20.63 -40.30 -11.97
N PRO A 23 -21.58 -40.57 -11.07
CA PRO A 23 -21.37 -40.58 -9.62
C PRO A 23 -20.92 -41.95 -9.11
N ASN A 24 -20.28 -42.00 -7.94
CA ASN A 24 -20.24 -43.22 -7.15
C ASN A 24 -20.39 -42.94 -5.65
N GLN A 25 -21.50 -43.47 -5.14
CA GLN A 25 -21.80 -44.04 -3.80
C GLN A 25 -20.61 -44.25 -2.85
N GLN A 26 -20.71 -44.28 -1.52
CA GLN A 26 -21.78 -44.26 -0.49
C GLN A 26 -21.01 -44.46 0.85
N VAL A 27 -21.45 -43.93 2.00
CA VAL A 27 -21.88 -44.68 3.20
C VAL A 27 -21.86 -43.71 4.40
N SER A 28 -22.94 -43.73 5.17
CA SER A 28 -23.26 -42.91 6.34
C SER A 28 -22.65 -43.46 7.65
N ALA A 29 -22.40 -42.59 8.64
CA ALA A 29 -22.92 -42.59 10.04
C ALA A 29 -22.12 -41.61 10.94
N PRO A 30 -22.50 -41.31 12.21
CA PRO A 30 -23.23 -40.11 12.60
C PRO A 30 -22.45 -39.15 13.54
N ALA A 31 -23.12 -38.04 13.85
CA ALA A 31 -22.71 -36.85 14.59
C ALA A 31 -22.10 -37.06 15.99
N GLU A 32 -21.16 -36.20 16.37
CA GLU A 32 -21.25 -35.26 17.52
C GLU A 32 -19.89 -34.58 17.74
N GLY A 33 -19.87 -33.24 17.82
CA GLY A 33 -18.65 -32.52 18.17
C GLY A 33 -18.65 -31.06 17.74
N ALA A 34 -19.38 -30.23 18.48
CA ALA A 34 -19.15 -28.81 18.73
C ALA A 34 -18.61 -27.97 17.55
N GLN A 35 -19.53 -27.34 16.80
CA GLN A 35 -19.23 -26.10 16.09
C GLN A 35 -18.94 -25.02 17.14
N ALA A 36 -17.66 -24.80 17.43
CA ALA A 36 -17.20 -23.53 17.95
C ALA A 36 -17.59 -22.46 16.92
N GLY A 37 -18.29 -21.43 17.38
CA GLY A 37 -18.74 -20.33 16.55
C GLY A 37 -17.58 -19.77 15.75
N ALA A 38 -17.68 -19.90 14.42
CA ALA A 38 -17.00 -18.97 13.56
C ALA A 38 -17.66 -17.63 13.81
N GLU A 39 -17.04 -16.80 14.65
CA GLU A 39 -17.24 -15.36 14.59
C GLU A 39 -16.91 -14.96 13.16
N SER A 40 -17.96 -14.85 12.35
CA SER A 40 -17.96 -14.12 11.11
C SER A 40 -17.75 -12.66 11.49
N SER A 41 -16.50 -12.28 11.71
CA SER A 41 -16.09 -10.90 11.63
C SER A 41 -16.23 -10.50 10.17
N SER A 42 -17.40 -9.97 9.84
CA SER A 42 -17.61 -9.19 8.62
C SER A 42 -16.40 -8.28 8.43
N PRO A 43 -15.78 -8.22 7.24
CA PRO A 43 -14.60 -7.39 7.05
C PRO A 43 -14.97 -5.97 7.43
N ALA A 44 -14.22 -5.41 8.40
CA ALA A 44 -14.28 -3.99 8.69
C ALA A 44 -14.14 -3.27 7.35
N ASN A 45 -15.03 -2.32 7.09
CA ASN A 45 -14.99 -1.54 5.86
C ASN A 45 -13.57 -0.98 5.69
N VAL A 46 -12.95 -1.05 4.51
CA VAL A 46 -11.57 -0.54 4.30
C VAL A 46 -11.37 0.91 4.78
N ASN A 47 -12.45 1.70 4.83
CA ASN A 47 -12.42 3.07 5.34
C ASN A 47 -12.32 3.15 6.88
N GLU A 48 -12.60 2.06 7.60
CA GLU A 48 -12.36 1.92 9.04
C GLU A 48 -10.95 1.41 9.34
N LEU A 49 -10.37 0.61 8.43
CA LEU A 49 -9.01 0.07 8.55
C LEU A 49 -7.92 1.06 8.12
N TYR A 50 -8.21 1.93 7.16
CA TYR A 50 -7.26 2.90 6.63
C TYR A 50 -7.76 4.33 6.79
N SER A 51 -6.83 5.24 7.07
CA SER A 51 -7.07 6.69 7.13
C SER A 51 -6.22 7.38 6.06
N PRO A 52 -6.59 7.29 4.77
CA PRO A 52 -5.76 7.73 3.68
C PRO A 52 -5.58 9.25 3.64
N LEU A 53 -4.37 9.72 3.26
CA LEU A 53 -4.03 11.15 3.16
C LEU A 53 -4.63 11.82 1.91
N LEU A 54 -5.96 11.80 1.72
CA LEU A 54 -6.59 12.30 0.48
C LEU A 54 -6.43 13.81 0.25
N LYS A 55 -6.12 14.58 1.29
CA LYS A 55 -5.94 16.04 1.20
C LYS A 55 -4.61 16.44 1.86
N PRO A 56 -3.47 16.18 1.20
CA PRO A 56 -2.16 16.39 1.81
C PRO A 56 -1.86 17.87 2.10
N LYS A 57 -2.45 18.82 1.35
CA LYS A 57 -2.23 20.27 1.52
C LYS A 57 -0.74 20.68 1.62
N GLY A 58 0.14 19.99 0.90
CA GLY A 58 1.58 20.25 0.96
C GLY A 58 2.26 19.71 2.23
N LYS A 59 1.65 18.74 2.93
CA LYS A 59 2.27 18.00 4.05
C LYS A 59 3.68 17.60 3.66
N VAL A 60 4.62 17.78 4.57
CA VAL A 60 5.99 17.31 4.44
C VAL A 60 6.22 16.22 5.47
N THR A 61 6.77 15.09 5.04
CA THR A 61 7.10 13.96 5.91
C THR A 61 8.57 13.61 5.79
N LEU A 62 9.17 13.19 6.90
CA LEU A 62 10.47 12.54 6.90
C LEU A 62 10.32 11.14 6.28
N SER A 63 11.27 10.73 5.44
CA SER A 63 11.30 9.39 4.85
C SER A 63 12.34 8.50 5.50
N SER A 64 13.57 9.00 5.69
CA SER A 64 14.62 8.32 6.45
C SER A 64 15.77 9.30 6.73
N CYS A 65 16.58 8.99 7.75
CA CYS A 65 17.83 9.71 8.00
C CYS A 65 19.00 8.72 8.03
N ARG A 66 20.02 8.95 7.19
CA ARG A 66 21.20 8.10 7.06
C ARG A 66 22.42 8.93 6.69
N MET A 67 23.58 8.51 7.20
CA MET A 67 24.90 9.06 6.83
C MET A 67 24.99 10.60 6.89
N GLY A 68 24.42 11.21 7.93
CA GLY A 68 24.47 12.67 8.14
C GLY A 68 23.50 13.47 7.27
N GLY A 69 22.50 12.83 6.65
CA GLY A 69 21.43 13.51 5.94
C GLY A 69 20.08 12.85 6.14
N CYS A 70 19.02 13.55 5.74
CA CYS A 70 17.65 13.08 5.81
C CYS A 70 16.95 13.27 4.47
N ALA A 71 16.15 12.29 4.08
CA ALA A 71 15.27 12.33 2.92
C ALA A 71 13.87 12.77 3.34
N TRP A 72 13.24 13.61 2.53
CA TRP A 72 11.95 14.23 2.79
C TRP A 72 11.02 14.08 1.60
N ASN A 73 9.72 13.99 1.89
CA ASN A 73 8.67 13.95 0.88
C ASN A 73 7.71 15.12 1.09
N LYS A 74 7.52 15.95 0.06
CA LYS A 74 6.42 16.92 0.01
C LYS A 74 5.26 16.35 -0.80
N TRP A 75 4.11 16.23 -0.15
CA TRP A 75 2.93 15.60 -0.72
C TRP A 75 2.12 16.60 -1.53
N LEU A 76 2.13 16.43 -2.85
CA LEU A 76 1.44 17.34 -3.77
C LEU A 76 -0.01 16.93 -3.99
N SER A 77 -0.25 15.64 -4.25
CA SER A 77 -1.60 15.09 -4.38
C SER A 77 -1.65 13.61 -4.02
N VAL A 78 -2.82 13.17 -3.57
CA VAL A 78 -3.15 11.76 -3.34
C VAL A 78 -4.51 11.51 -3.94
N LYS A 79 -4.64 10.47 -4.76
CA LYS A 79 -5.90 10.07 -5.37
C LYS A 79 -6.13 8.58 -5.11
N SER A 80 -7.34 8.22 -4.68
CA SER A 80 -7.75 6.82 -4.71
C SER A 80 -8.00 6.40 -6.15
N ILE A 81 -7.32 5.34 -6.60
CA ILE A 81 -7.47 4.80 -7.96
C ILE A 81 -8.30 3.52 -7.98
N SER A 82 -8.27 2.74 -6.90
CA SER A 82 -9.09 1.54 -6.72
C SER A 82 -9.34 1.29 -5.25
N THR A 83 -10.53 0.79 -4.92
CA THR A 83 -10.94 0.43 -3.57
C THR A 83 -11.73 -0.88 -3.64
N SER A 84 -11.42 -1.82 -2.76
CA SER A 84 -12.14 -3.08 -2.56
C SER A 84 -12.57 -3.22 -1.10
N GLU A 85 -13.05 -4.40 -0.69
CA GLU A 85 -13.38 -4.70 0.71
C GLU A 85 -12.16 -4.88 1.61
N THR A 86 -10.97 -5.12 1.05
CA THR A 86 -9.76 -5.42 1.82
C THR A 86 -8.57 -4.52 1.48
N GLU A 87 -8.64 -3.81 0.34
CA GLU A 87 -7.51 -3.07 -0.20
C GLU A 87 -7.93 -1.72 -0.78
N GLN A 88 -6.99 -0.78 -0.76
CA GLN A 88 -7.11 0.47 -1.50
C GLN A 88 -5.78 0.81 -2.15
N THR A 89 -5.81 1.18 -3.43
CA THR A 89 -4.63 1.69 -4.11
C THR A 89 -4.73 3.20 -4.28
N LEU A 90 -3.64 3.88 -3.94
CA LEU A 90 -3.47 5.32 -4.01
C LEU A 90 -2.43 5.66 -5.08
N GLU A 91 -2.76 6.59 -5.97
CA GLU A 91 -1.78 7.32 -6.76
C GLU A 91 -1.31 8.53 -5.95
N VAL A 92 -0.03 8.58 -5.61
CA VAL A 92 0.58 9.63 -4.80
C VAL A 92 1.57 10.40 -5.66
N THR A 93 1.44 11.72 -5.68
CA THR A 93 2.41 12.61 -6.32
C THR A 93 3.23 13.33 -5.25
N LEU A 94 4.54 13.15 -5.29
CA LEU A 94 5.49 13.67 -4.31
C LEU A 94 6.51 14.57 -4.98
N LEU A 95 7.08 15.48 -4.21
CA LEU A 95 8.35 16.11 -4.50
C LEU A 95 9.35 15.68 -3.44
N SER A 96 10.30 14.85 -3.83
CA SER A 96 11.39 14.40 -2.95
C SER A 96 12.40 15.52 -2.69
N GLY A 97 13.08 15.45 -1.56
CA GLY A 97 14.15 16.37 -1.20
C GLY A 97 15.07 15.81 -0.13
N ASP A 98 16.18 16.50 0.10
CA ASP A 98 17.20 16.11 1.07
C ASP A 98 17.60 17.27 1.98
N SER A 99 18.05 16.95 3.18
CA SER A 99 18.71 17.90 4.08
C SER A 99 19.98 17.29 4.65
N ARG A 100 20.93 18.15 5.04
CA ARG A 100 22.13 17.73 5.77
C ARG A 100 21.98 18.02 7.25
N LEU A 101 22.45 17.10 8.08
CA LEU A 101 22.64 17.29 9.51
C LEU A 101 24.02 17.91 9.75
N LYS A 102 24.15 18.81 10.71
CA LYS A 102 25.49 19.21 11.17
C LYS A 102 26.05 18.11 12.07
N ASP A 103 27.37 18.07 12.18
CA ASP A 103 28.05 17.09 13.03
C ASP A 103 27.56 17.18 14.48
N GLY A 104 27.07 16.07 15.01
CA GLY A 104 26.55 15.96 16.38
C GLY A 104 25.10 16.46 16.57
N GLU A 105 24.39 16.85 15.50
CA GLU A 105 22.95 17.10 15.57
C GLU A 105 22.14 15.80 15.48
N ASP A 106 21.09 15.70 16.29
CA ASP A 106 20.10 14.64 16.18
C ASP A 106 19.27 14.79 14.89
N SER A 107 18.74 13.67 14.40
CA SER A 107 17.80 13.66 13.29
C SER A 107 16.54 14.48 13.64
N PRO A 108 16.11 15.42 12.78
CA PRO A 108 14.92 16.21 13.02
C PRO A 108 13.66 15.34 12.98
N ALA A 109 12.77 15.52 13.96
CA ALA A 109 11.48 14.84 13.99
C ALA A 109 10.42 15.48 13.06
N SER A 110 10.65 16.72 12.60
CA SER A 110 9.70 17.50 11.80
C SER A 110 10.44 18.39 10.80
N PRO A 111 9.77 18.89 9.73
CA PRO A 111 10.39 19.77 8.74
C PRO A 111 10.63 21.20 9.25
N ASP A 112 10.11 21.58 10.41
CA ASP A 112 10.18 22.94 10.91
C ASP A 112 11.63 23.36 11.18
N GLY A 113 12.06 24.44 10.52
CA GLY A 113 13.42 24.96 10.62
C GLY A 113 14.47 24.17 9.84
N VAL A 114 14.08 23.12 9.11
CA VAL A 114 15.01 22.31 8.28
C VAL A 114 15.17 22.95 6.90
N ALA A 115 16.42 23.17 6.49
CA ALA A 115 16.74 23.58 5.13
C ALA A 115 16.70 22.37 4.18
N ILE A 116 15.55 22.15 3.55
CA ILE A 116 15.33 21.04 2.61
C ILE A 116 15.62 21.51 1.18
N ASN A 117 16.55 20.83 0.53
CA ASN A 117 16.82 20.95 -0.90
C ASN A 117 15.84 20.07 -1.68
N TRP A 118 14.85 20.69 -2.33
CA TRP A 118 13.84 19.97 -3.09
C TRP A 118 14.33 19.62 -4.49
N ASN A 119 14.01 18.42 -4.94
CA ASN A 119 14.12 18.07 -6.35
C ASN A 119 13.24 18.99 -7.21
N VAL A 120 13.56 19.08 -8.49
CA VAL A 120 12.82 19.93 -9.43
C VAL A 120 11.56 19.25 -9.94
N GLU A 121 11.64 17.93 -10.14
CA GLU A 121 10.59 17.16 -10.78
C GLU A 121 9.80 16.32 -9.76
N PRO A 122 8.47 16.44 -9.73
CA PRO A 122 7.63 15.54 -8.98
C PRO A 122 7.68 14.11 -9.51
N GLU A 123 7.51 13.15 -8.62
CA GLU A 123 7.37 11.74 -8.94
C GLU A 123 5.98 11.22 -8.58
N VAL A 124 5.53 10.22 -9.32
CA VAL A 124 4.26 9.52 -9.06
C VAL A 124 4.57 8.11 -8.61
N VAL A 125 4.01 7.73 -7.47
CA VAL A 125 4.16 6.40 -6.87
C VAL A 125 2.79 5.83 -6.53
N ASN A 126 2.64 4.52 -6.67
CA ASN A 126 1.41 3.84 -6.29
C ASN A 126 1.59 3.19 -4.93
N VAL A 127 0.65 3.39 -4.01
CA VAL A 127 0.67 2.75 -2.70
C VAL A 127 -0.55 1.87 -2.57
N THR A 128 -0.35 0.57 -2.35
CA THR A 128 -1.44 -0.38 -2.09
C THR A 128 -1.57 -0.57 -0.59
N CYS A 129 -2.57 0.08 0.00
CA CYS A 129 -3.00 -0.11 1.37
C CYS A 129 -3.69 -1.47 1.50
N SER A 130 -2.96 -2.45 2.04
CA SER A 130 -3.42 -3.82 2.24
C SER A 130 -2.74 -4.39 3.49
N HIS A 131 -3.49 -5.10 4.32
CA HIS A 131 -2.96 -5.70 5.53
C HIS A 131 -2.17 -6.98 5.24
N THR A 132 -2.50 -7.62 4.11
CA THR A 132 -1.89 -8.89 3.67
C THR A 132 -0.90 -8.74 2.53
N ALA A 133 -1.02 -7.68 1.71
CA ALA A 133 -0.15 -7.44 0.56
C ALA A 133 0.21 -5.93 0.39
N PRO A 134 0.76 -5.27 1.44
CA PRO A 134 1.17 -3.88 1.35
C PRO A 134 2.27 -3.70 0.31
N SER A 135 2.18 -2.66 -0.52
CA SER A 135 3.21 -2.36 -1.53
C SER A 135 3.35 -0.88 -1.86
N VAL A 136 4.54 -0.51 -2.33
CA VAL A 136 4.88 0.80 -2.88
C VAL A 136 5.50 0.61 -4.24
N SER A 137 4.94 1.26 -5.27
CA SER A 137 5.35 1.16 -6.68
C SER A 137 5.46 -0.29 -7.19
N GLY A 138 4.63 -1.19 -6.64
CA GLY A 138 4.61 -2.61 -6.97
C GLY A 138 5.63 -3.47 -6.21
N GLU A 139 6.50 -2.87 -5.40
CA GLU A 139 7.39 -3.58 -4.49
C GLU A 139 6.64 -3.94 -3.20
N ALA A 140 6.59 -5.23 -2.87
CA ALA A 140 5.96 -5.72 -1.66
C ALA A 140 6.76 -5.30 -0.43
N LEU A 141 6.03 -4.85 0.61
CA LEU A 141 6.63 -4.45 1.88
C LEU A 141 6.64 -5.61 2.86
N ILE A 142 7.74 -5.72 3.59
CA ILE A 142 7.87 -6.58 4.77
C ILE A 142 7.56 -5.74 5.99
N LEU A 143 6.36 -5.92 6.55
CA LEU A 143 5.84 -5.20 7.70
C LEU A 143 5.53 -6.21 8.80
N ASN A 144 6.45 -6.39 9.74
CA ASN A 144 6.30 -7.31 10.86
C ASN A 144 6.95 -6.71 12.12
N SER A 145 6.23 -6.73 13.24
CA SER A 145 6.68 -6.15 14.51
C SER A 145 7.81 -6.93 15.18
N GLU A 146 7.95 -8.22 14.90
CA GLU A 146 8.95 -9.12 15.49
C GLU A 146 10.31 -9.02 14.78
N THR A 147 10.31 -8.87 13.45
CA THR A 147 11.53 -8.90 12.62
C THR A 147 12.06 -7.51 12.27
N ALA A 148 11.32 -6.46 12.63
CA ALA A 148 11.51 -5.09 12.17
C ALA A 148 11.45 -4.93 10.65
N VAL A 149 11.29 -3.69 10.19
CA VAL A 149 11.35 -3.37 8.75
C VAL A 149 12.81 -3.43 8.30
N PRO A 150 13.14 -4.14 7.20
CA PRO A 150 14.48 -4.10 6.64
C PRO A 150 14.92 -2.67 6.34
N GLY A 151 16.16 -2.34 6.67
CA GLY A 151 16.68 -0.99 6.49
C GLY A 151 16.50 -0.44 5.06
N ALA A 152 16.57 -1.28 4.03
CA ALA A 152 16.35 -0.85 2.65
C ALA A 152 14.90 -0.41 2.36
N MET A 153 13.94 -0.86 3.17
CA MET A 153 12.51 -0.60 3.01
C MET A 153 11.96 0.48 3.94
N GLU A 154 12.74 0.99 4.90
CA GLU A 154 12.27 2.01 5.86
C GLU A 154 11.61 3.21 5.18
N SER A 155 12.24 3.75 4.12
CA SER A 155 11.68 4.86 3.35
C SER A 155 10.33 4.53 2.72
N ALA A 156 10.17 3.30 2.21
CA ALA A 156 8.94 2.83 1.59
C ALA A 156 7.85 2.53 2.64
N ALA A 157 8.23 2.01 3.80
CA ALA A 157 7.34 1.82 4.94
C ALA A 157 6.85 3.17 5.50
N GLU A 158 7.73 4.17 5.66
CA GLU A 158 7.32 5.53 6.03
C GLU A 158 6.32 6.11 5.05
N LEU A 159 6.60 5.98 3.74
CA LEU A 159 5.68 6.43 2.70
C LEU A 159 4.32 5.70 2.78
N TYR A 160 4.33 4.39 3.00
CA TYR A 160 3.12 3.57 3.16
C TYR A 160 2.27 4.04 4.34
N PHE A 161 2.85 4.18 5.52
CA PHE A 161 2.09 4.60 6.71
C PHE A 161 1.61 6.05 6.59
N ALA A 162 2.41 6.96 6.03
CA ALA A 162 1.97 8.31 5.75
C ALA A 162 0.81 8.37 4.73
N ALA A 163 0.78 7.47 3.74
CA ALA A 163 -0.28 7.39 2.73
C ALA A 163 -1.56 6.75 3.28
N CYS A 164 -1.44 5.59 3.92
CA CYS A 164 -2.55 4.70 4.29
C CYS A 164 -3.06 4.92 5.71
N HIS A 165 -2.21 5.41 6.61
CA HIS A 165 -2.47 5.57 8.04
C HIS A 165 -2.08 6.97 8.51
N SER A 166 -2.55 7.99 7.79
CA SER A 166 -2.03 9.37 7.86
C SER A 166 -2.12 10.09 9.21
N ASN A 167 -2.84 9.49 10.17
CA ASN A 167 -2.98 9.93 11.56
C ASN A 167 -1.89 9.37 12.50
N PHE A 168 -0.96 8.57 11.98
CA PHE A 168 0.13 7.96 12.74
C PHE A 168 1.48 8.58 12.40
N ASP A 169 2.33 8.63 13.43
CA ASP A 169 3.70 9.12 13.34
C ASP A 169 4.64 7.92 13.18
N GLY A 170 5.01 7.66 11.93
CA GLY A 170 6.04 6.68 11.56
C GLY A 170 5.55 5.25 11.37
N TYR A 171 6.35 4.44 10.67
CA TYR A 171 5.99 3.04 10.42
C TYR A 171 6.08 2.15 11.66
N SER A 172 7.01 2.45 12.59
CA SER A 172 7.26 1.57 13.75
C SER A 172 6.05 1.48 14.67
N SER A 173 5.45 2.62 15.01
CA SER A 173 4.22 2.70 15.80
C SER A 173 3.02 2.11 15.05
N GLY A 174 2.97 2.31 13.73
CA GLY A 174 1.90 1.79 12.88
C GLY A 174 1.88 0.26 12.78
N ILE A 175 3.03 -0.38 12.61
CA ILE A 175 3.10 -1.86 12.50
C ILE A 175 2.53 -2.54 13.75
N GLU A 176 2.89 -2.05 14.94
CA GLU A 176 2.37 -2.57 16.21
C GLU A 176 0.87 -2.28 16.35
N THR A 177 0.47 -1.02 16.15
CA THR A 177 -0.93 -0.59 16.37
C THR A 177 -1.91 -1.33 15.46
N PHE A 178 -1.52 -1.56 14.21
CA PHE A 178 -2.34 -2.26 13.23
C PHE A 178 -2.02 -3.76 13.14
N SER A 179 -1.11 -4.28 13.97
CA SER A 179 -0.78 -5.71 14.04
C SER A 179 -0.40 -6.33 12.68
N TYR A 180 0.46 -5.65 11.92
CA TYR A 180 0.97 -6.19 10.65
C TYR A 180 1.87 -7.41 10.88
N ASP A 181 1.64 -8.48 10.10
CA ASP A 181 2.46 -9.70 10.07
C ASP A 181 2.70 -10.15 8.61
N VAL A 182 3.36 -9.28 7.83
CA VAL A 182 3.75 -9.54 6.44
C VAL A 182 5.25 -9.73 6.38
N LYS A 183 5.68 -10.89 5.89
CA LYS A 183 7.06 -11.40 5.92
C LYS A 183 7.63 -11.61 4.52
#